data_AF-A0A0F0H846-F1
#
_entry.id   AF-A0A0F0H846-F1
#
_cell.length_a   1.000
_cell.length_b   1.000
_cell.length_c   1.000
_cell.angle_alpha   90.00
_cell.angle_beta   90.00
_cell.angle_gamma   90.00
#
_symmetry.space_group_name_H-M   'P 1'
#
loop_
_entity.id
_entity.type
_entity.pdbx_description
1 polymer ?
#
loop_
_entity_poly.entity_id
_entity_poly.type
_entity_poly.pdbx_seq_one_letter_code
_entity_poly.pdbx_strand_id
1 'polypeptide(L)'
;MPRVVDLAALLADQAFDDVIAHGDDPVGSAELWMVFDAFPRITWRQDAIWRRQAARSFDDLRADLAAGRWPQPSCAADEMALHLMLTTAQAAVADGWSGLEDRFSGLPEHPDDLGWGMLVDVLFQDTDILALFDPSRDGIEAPDDDENQYLGVGDYTPSAWFTPFDNMSPRDPRRPFRR
;
A
#
# COMPACT_ATOMS: atom_id res chain seq x y z
N MET A 1 -16.54 -4.90 5.35
CA MET A 1 -15.70 -3.91 6.06
C MET A 1 -15.86 -2.52 5.43
N PRO A 2 -16.92 -1.76 5.75
CA PRO A 2 -17.10 -0.41 5.22
C PRO A 2 -15.96 0.55 5.61
N ARG A 3 -15.44 0.44 6.84
CA ARG A 3 -14.35 1.29 7.35
C ARG A 3 -13.05 1.14 6.54
N VAL A 4 -12.73 -0.06 6.06
CA VAL A 4 -11.51 -0.28 5.26
C VAL A 4 -11.65 0.29 3.84
N VAL A 5 -12.86 0.28 3.26
CA VAL A 5 -13.13 0.91 1.95
C VAL A 5 -12.91 2.42 1.99
N ASP A 6 -13.43 3.08 3.03
CA ASP A 6 -13.34 4.53 3.17
C ASP A 6 -11.92 5.00 3.54
N LEU A 7 -11.15 4.13 4.19
CA LEU A 7 -9.73 4.36 4.46
C LEU A 7 -8.86 4.20 3.20
N ALA A 8 -9.13 3.20 2.38
CA ALA A 8 -8.47 3.07 1.07
C ALA A 8 -8.72 4.31 0.19
N ALA A 9 -9.94 4.87 0.25
CA ALA A 9 -10.25 6.12 -0.44
C ALA A 9 -9.43 7.30 0.09
N LEU A 10 -9.27 7.42 1.42
CA LEU A 10 -8.48 8.47 2.07
C LEU A 10 -7.00 8.37 1.66
N LEU A 11 -6.41 7.18 1.74
CA LEU A 11 -5.01 6.97 1.37
C LEU A 11 -4.79 7.21 -0.13
N ALA A 12 -5.74 6.86 -0.98
CA ALA A 12 -5.70 7.22 -2.39
C ALA A 12 -5.74 8.76 -2.58
N ASP A 13 -6.66 9.47 -1.91
CA ASP A 13 -6.73 10.94 -1.96
C ASP A 13 -5.37 11.55 -1.59
N GLN A 14 -4.83 11.18 -0.44
CA GLN A 14 -3.57 11.69 0.09
C GLN A 14 -2.37 11.34 -0.80
N ALA A 15 -2.31 10.12 -1.33
CA ALA A 15 -1.24 9.72 -2.23
C ALA A 15 -1.27 10.52 -3.54
N PHE A 16 -2.45 10.78 -4.11
CA PHE A 16 -2.55 11.64 -5.30
C PHE A 16 -2.21 13.11 -4.97
N ASP A 17 -2.61 13.62 -3.82
CA ASP A 17 -2.22 14.96 -3.37
C ASP A 17 -0.70 15.09 -3.17
N ASP A 18 -0.03 14.06 -2.63
CA ASP A 18 1.45 14.02 -2.57
C ASP A 18 2.06 14.12 -3.97
N VAL A 19 1.50 13.43 -4.98
CA VAL A 19 2.00 13.55 -6.37
C VAL A 19 1.82 14.98 -6.89
N ILE A 20 0.67 15.61 -6.64
CA ILE A 20 0.38 16.97 -7.12
C ILE A 20 1.31 17.99 -6.46
N ALA A 21 1.57 17.82 -5.16
CA ALA A 21 2.42 18.71 -4.38
C ALA A 21 3.90 18.56 -4.75
N HIS A 22 4.40 17.32 -4.79
CA HIS A 22 5.84 17.05 -4.84
C HIS A 22 6.35 16.61 -6.21
N GLY A 23 5.49 16.12 -7.11
CA GLY A 23 5.89 15.69 -8.45
C GLY A 23 6.98 14.62 -8.42
N ASP A 24 8.18 14.97 -8.92
CA ASP A 24 9.36 14.10 -8.99
C ASP A 24 10.34 14.33 -7.82
N ASP A 25 10.04 15.26 -6.91
CA ASP A 25 10.94 15.60 -5.80
C ASP A 25 11.11 14.41 -4.87
N PRO A 26 12.32 14.13 -4.35
CA PRO A 26 12.55 12.99 -3.48
C PRO A 26 11.88 13.20 -2.11
N VAL A 27 11.41 12.09 -1.53
CA VAL A 27 10.90 12.09 -0.15
C VAL A 27 12.02 12.50 0.81
N GLY A 28 11.68 13.33 1.80
CA GLY A 28 12.65 13.95 2.72
C GLY A 28 13.12 15.35 2.28
N SER A 29 12.48 15.95 1.26
CA SER A 29 12.45 17.41 1.10
C SER A 29 11.89 18.08 2.36
N ALA A 30 12.11 19.38 2.56
CA ALA A 30 11.69 20.10 3.78
C ALA A 30 10.15 20.14 4.00
N GLU A 31 9.39 19.66 3.03
CA GLU A 31 7.92 19.66 3.02
C GLU A 31 7.36 18.32 3.54
N LEU A 32 6.16 18.37 4.12
CA LEU A 32 5.50 17.20 4.66
C LEU A 32 4.93 16.33 3.53
N TRP A 33 5.13 15.02 3.67
CA TRP A 33 4.51 13.99 2.86
C TRP A 33 3.38 13.35 3.66
N MET A 34 2.33 12.88 2.98
CA MET A 34 1.18 12.26 3.64
C MET A 34 1.20 10.74 3.57
N VAL A 35 1.74 10.17 2.49
CA VAL A 35 1.73 8.72 2.24
C VAL A 35 3.10 8.20 1.81
N PHE A 36 3.81 8.87 0.89
CA PHE A 36 5.03 8.28 0.31
C PHE A 36 6.24 8.28 1.26
N ASP A 37 6.20 8.99 2.38
CA ASP A 37 7.19 8.84 3.46
C ASP A 37 6.99 7.58 4.30
N ALA A 38 5.80 6.99 4.28
CA ALA A 38 5.52 5.67 4.84
C ALA A 38 5.92 4.51 3.91
N PHE A 39 6.33 4.78 2.66
CA PHE A 39 6.87 3.75 1.78
C PHE A 39 8.34 3.42 2.11
N PRO A 40 8.84 2.23 1.74
CA PRO A 40 10.25 1.86 1.89
C PRO A 40 11.18 2.85 1.20
N ARG A 41 12.35 3.12 1.82
CA ARG A 41 13.32 4.14 1.37
C ARG A 41 13.80 3.95 -0.07
N ILE A 42 13.82 2.72 -0.57
CA ILE A 42 14.19 2.40 -1.96
C ILE A 42 13.28 3.10 -2.98
N THR A 43 12.07 3.50 -2.58
CA THR A 43 11.08 4.17 -3.43
C THR A 43 11.13 5.69 -3.36
N TRP A 44 11.88 6.27 -2.40
CA TRP A 44 11.81 7.70 -2.08
C TRP A 44 12.23 8.63 -3.22
N ARG A 45 13.00 8.11 -4.19
CA ARG A 45 13.46 8.85 -5.38
C ARG A 45 12.69 8.54 -6.66
N GLN A 46 11.61 7.76 -6.59
CA GLN A 46 10.80 7.46 -7.76
C GLN A 46 10.03 8.68 -8.26
N ASP A 47 9.75 8.74 -9.54
CA ASP A 47 9.11 9.89 -10.18
C ASP A 47 7.58 9.94 -9.97
N ALA A 48 6.96 11.02 -10.44
CA ALA A 48 5.52 11.22 -10.36
C ALA A 48 4.73 10.11 -11.08
N ILE A 49 5.28 9.51 -12.15
CA ILE A 49 4.60 8.46 -12.91
C ILE A 49 4.51 7.18 -12.08
N TRP A 50 5.61 6.79 -11.46
CA TRP A 50 5.68 5.68 -10.54
C TRP A 50 4.74 5.91 -9.36
N ARG A 51 4.78 7.11 -8.76
CA ARG A 51 3.92 7.47 -7.63
C ARG A 51 2.43 7.45 -7.97
N ARG A 52 2.02 7.93 -9.15
CA ARG A 52 0.62 7.80 -9.59
C ARG A 52 0.19 6.34 -9.72
N GLN A 53 1.08 5.46 -10.19
CA GLN A 53 0.80 4.04 -10.28
C GLN A 53 0.65 3.40 -8.89
N ALA A 54 1.53 3.74 -7.95
CA ALA A 54 1.41 3.30 -6.56
C ALA A 54 0.13 3.83 -5.89
N ALA A 55 -0.20 5.11 -6.05
CA ALA A 55 -1.43 5.70 -5.52
C ALA A 55 -2.70 4.98 -6.05
N ARG A 56 -2.68 4.52 -7.30
CA ARG A 56 -3.80 3.78 -7.90
C ARG A 56 -4.03 2.41 -7.26
N SER A 57 -3.02 1.78 -6.65
CA SER A 57 -3.21 0.49 -5.96
C SER A 57 -4.20 0.59 -4.80
N PHE A 58 -4.29 1.73 -4.11
CA PHE A 58 -5.34 1.96 -3.11
C PHE A 58 -6.75 1.93 -3.72
N ASP A 59 -6.94 2.55 -4.89
CA ASP A 59 -8.22 2.51 -5.61
C ASP A 59 -8.56 1.11 -6.12
N ASP A 60 -7.54 0.36 -6.55
CA ASP A 60 -7.69 -1.00 -7.04
C ASP A 60 -8.19 -1.94 -5.93
N LEU A 61 -7.57 -1.90 -4.74
CA LEU A 61 -8.01 -2.66 -3.57
C LEU A 61 -9.38 -2.18 -3.05
N ARG A 62 -9.62 -0.86 -3.07
CA ARG A 62 -10.93 -0.29 -2.73
C ARG A 62 -12.02 -0.81 -3.65
N ALA A 63 -11.76 -0.92 -4.95
CA ALA A 63 -12.72 -1.42 -5.93
C ALA A 63 -13.08 -2.89 -5.69
N ASP A 64 -12.11 -3.70 -5.25
CA ASP A 64 -12.36 -5.08 -4.83
C ASP A 64 -13.30 -5.13 -3.61
N LEU A 65 -12.98 -4.38 -2.56
CA LEU A 65 -13.79 -4.31 -1.35
C LEU A 65 -15.20 -3.76 -1.62
N ALA A 66 -15.32 -2.70 -2.43
CA ALA A 66 -16.61 -2.10 -2.79
C ALA A 66 -17.50 -3.05 -3.59
N ALA A 67 -16.90 -3.98 -4.32
CA ALA A 67 -17.61 -5.05 -5.02
C ALA A 67 -17.86 -6.30 -4.14
N GLY A 68 -17.56 -6.23 -2.85
CA GLY A 68 -17.72 -7.35 -1.91
C GLY A 68 -16.72 -8.49 -2.11
N ARG A 69 -15.60 -8.23 -2.79
CA ARG A 69 -14.50 -9.18 -2.99
C ARG A 69 -13.40 -8.97 -1.95
N TRP A 70 -12.54 -9.97 -1.84
CA TRP A 70 -11.27 -9.87 -1.11
C TRP A 70 -10.34 -8.87 -1.83
N PRO A 71 -9.68 -7.95 -1.10
CA PRO A 71 -8.68 -7.06 -1.67
C PRO A 71 -7.44 -7.87 -1.98
N GLN A 72 -7.29 -8.33 -3.22
CA GLN A 72 -6.28 -9.32 -3.60
C GLN A 72 -5.04 -8.62 -4.20
N PRO A 73 -3.89 -8.56 -3.50
CA PRO A 73 -2.70 -7.94 -4.05
C PRO A 73 -2.15 -8.74 -5.22
N SER A 74 -1.97 -8.08 -6.37
CA SER A 74 -1.49 -8.73 -7.59
C SER A 74 -0.02 -8.41 -7.93
N CYS A 75 0.56 -7.43 -7.25
CA CYS A 75 1.93 -6.94 -7.42
C CYS A 75 2.40 -6.25 -6.13
N ALA A 76 3.69 -5.92 -6.02
CA ALA A 76 4.25 -5.30 -4.81
C ALA A 76 3.59 -3.96 -4.46
N ALA A 77 3.19 -3.16 -5.44
CA ALA A 77 2.46 -1.92 -5.18
C ALA A 77 1.11 -2.15 -4.48
N ASP A 78 0.40 -3.23 -4.85
CA ASP A 78 -0.84 -3.61 -4.19
C ASP A 78 -0.57 -4.10 -2.75
N GLU A 79 0.50 -4.87 -2.54
CA GLU A 79 0.86 -5.33 -1.18
C GLU A 79 1.24 -4.17 -0.26
N MET A 80 1.99 -3.19 -0.77
CA MET A 80 2.33 -1.99 0.00
C MET A 80 1.06 -1.17 0.31
N ALA A 81 0.15 -1.02 -0.66
CA ALA A 81 -1.11 -0.35 -0.43
C ALA A 81 -1.96 -1.06 0.63
N LEU A 82 -2.05 -2.39 0.58
CA LEU A 82 -2.74 -3.20 1.58
C LEU A 82 -2.10 -3.05 2.97
N HIS A 83 -0.77 -3.08 3.03
CA HIS A 83 -0.02 -2.90 4.28
C HIS A 83 -0.38 -1.57 4.93
N LEU A 84 -0.28 -0.47 4.18
CA LEU A 84 -0.59 0.87 4.67
C LEU A 84 -2.07 1.04 5.04
N MET A 85 -2.99 0.41 4.31
CA MET A 85 -4.40 0.39 4.68
C MET A 85 -4.60 -0.26 6.06
N LEU A 86 -3.99 -1.41 6.32
CA LEU A 86 -4.15 -2.12 7.59
C LEU A 86 -3.47 -1.39 8.75
N THR A 87 -2.24 -0.91 8.57
CA THR A 87 -1.51 -0.20 9.63
C THR A 87 -2.16 1.14 9.96
N THR A 88 -2.64 1.87 8.96
CA THR A 88 -3.39 3.12 9.18
C THR A 88 -4.72 2.84 9.89
N ALA A 89 -5.43 1.76 9.53
CA ALA A 89 -6.67 1.38 10.22
C ALA A 89 -6.41 1.04 11.69
N GLN A 90 -5.35 0.28 11.96
CA GLN A 90 -4.96 -0.09 13.31
C GLN A 90 -4.58 1.13 14.15
N ALA A 91 -3.81 2.07 13.57
CA ALA A 91 -3.45 3.33 14.23
C ALA A 91 -4.70 4.19 14.51
N ALA A 92 -5.60 4.32 13.54
CA ALA A 92 -6.84 5.07 13.70
C ALA A 92 -7.71 4.48 14.81
N VAL A 93 -7.86 3.16 14.90
CA VAL A 93 -8.57 2.51 16.01
C VAL A 93 -7.89 2.77 17.36
N ALA A 94 -6.56 2.68 17.41
CA ALA A 94 -5.82 2.91 18.65
C ALA A 94 -5.99 4.36 19.18
N ASP A 95 -6.14 5.33 18.28
CA ASP A 95 -6.43 6.73 18.61
C ASP A 95 -7.93 7.06 18.64
N GLY A 96 -8.80 6.05 18.69
CA GLY A 96 -10.25 6.24 18.81
C GLY A 96 -10.91 6.95 17.61
N TRP A 97 -10.32 6.85 16.43
CA TRP A 97 -10.69 7.55 15.20
C TRP A 97 -10.55 9.08 15.26
N SER A 98 -9.69 9.58 16.16
CA SER A 98 -9.37 11.01 16.28
C SER A 98 -9.07 11.65 14.92
N GLY A 99 -9.78 12.72 14.58
CA GLY A 99 -9.67 13.43 13.31
C GLY A 99 -10.34 12.75 12.11
N LEU A 100 -10.96 11.58 12.32
CA LEU A 100 -11.66 10.79 11.32
C LEU A 100 -13.10 10.45 11.75
N GLU A 101 -13.58 10.98 12.88
CA GLU A 101 -14.86 10.61 13.51
C GLU A 101 -16.04 10.83 12.56
N ASP A 102 -16.10 11.98 11.90
CA ASP A 102 -17.16 12.32 10.95
C ASP A 102 -17.20 11.37 9.75
N ARG A 103 -16.05 10.76 9.39
CA ARG A 103 -15.92 9.85 8.25
C ARG A 103 -16.29 8.40 8.59
N PHE A 104 -16.08 7.95 9.84
CA PHE A 104 -16.26 6.53 10.21
C PHE A 104 -17.30 6.24 11.30
N SER A 105 -17.81 7.26 12.01
CA SER A 105 -18.79 7.09 13.11
C SER A 105 -20.13 6.47 12.69
N GLY A 106 -20.51 6.59 11.42
CA GLY A 106 -21.77 6.05 10.89
C GLY A 106 -21.70 4.60 10.39
N LEU A 107 -20.53 3.96 10.42
CA LEU A 107 -20.33 2.65 9.82
C LEU A 107 -20.60 1.52 10.82
N PRO A 108 -21.24 0.40 10.40
CA PRO A 108 -21.50 -0.75 11.26
C PRO A 108 -20.21 -1.32 11.85
N GLU A 109 -20.27 -1.69 13.13
CA GLU A 109 -19.18 -2.37 13.83
C GLU A 109 -19.38 -3.87 13.80
N HIS A 110 -18.31 -4.62 13.51
CA HIS A 110 -18.27 -6.07 13.59
C HIS A 110 -17.22 -6.53 14.63
N PRO A 111 -17.49 -7.57 15.44
CA PRO A 111 -16.53 -8.09 16.41
C PRO A 111 -15.16 -8.46 15.83
N ASP A 112 -15.14 -8.87 14.57
CA ASP A 112 -13.93 -9.29 13.85
C ASP A 112 -13.18 -8.12 13.17
N ASP A 113 -13.70 -6.88 13.25
CA ASP A 113 -13.05 -5.70 12.63
C ASP A 113 -11.65 -5.42 13.21
N LEU A 114 -11.35 -5.98 14.39
CA LEU A 114 -10.09 -5.80 15.12
C LEU A 114 -9.15 -7.02 15.03
N GLY A 115 -9.47 -7.99 14.19
CA GLY A 115 -8.67 -9.21 13.98
C GLY A 115 -7.41 -8.98 13.15
N TRP A 116 -6.60 -7.96 13.47
CA TRP A 116 -5.48 -7.49 12.62
C TRP A 116 -4.49 -8.58 12.24
N GLY A 117 -4.10 -9.44 13.19
CA GLY A 117 -3.18 -10.56 12.90
C GLY A 117 -3.78 -11.53 11.89
N MET A 118 -5.06 -11.88 12.04
CA MET A 118 -5.77 -12.74 11.08
C MET A 118 -5.89 -12.06 9.71
N LEU A 119 -6.12 -10.75 9.66
CA LEU A 119 -6.16 -10.02 8.39
C LEU A 119 -4.82 -10.04 7.66
N VAL A 120 -3.70 -9.90 8.37
CA VAL A 120 -2.37 -10.04 7.76
C VAL A 120 -2.20 -11.45 7.21
N ASP A 121 -2.45 -12.48 8.02
CA ASP A 121 -2.27 -13.88 7.62
C ASP A 121 -3.17 -14.31 6.44
N VAL A 122 -4.35 -13.70 6.27
CA VAL A 122 -5.33 -14.08 5.25
C VAL A 122 -5.24 -13.23 3.99
N LEU A 123 -4.90 -11.94 4.11
CA LEU A 123 -4.92 -11.01 2.98
C LEU A 123 -3.59 -10.96 2.23
N PHE A 124 -2.48 -11.24 2.91
CA PHE A 124 -1.16 -11.31 2.30
C PHE A 124 -0.88 -12.72 1.78
N GLN A 125 -0.17 -12.81 0.66
CA GLN A 125 0.37 -14.10 0.19
C GLN A 125 1.61 -14.48 1.01
N ASP A 126 2.47 -13.49 1.23
CA ASP A 126 3.60 -13.50 2.15
C ASP A 126 3.81 -12.08 2.69
N THR A 127 4.82 -11.88 3.53
CA THR A 127 5.13 -10.56 4.12
C THR A 127 6.52 -10.07 3.73
N ASP A 128 7.06 -10.56 2.62
CA ASP A 128 8.45 -10.32 2.23
C ASP A 128 8.68 -8.85 1.89
N ILE A 129 7.65 -8.16 1.37
CA ILE A 129 7.67 -6.71 1.17
C ILE A 129 7.99 -5.91 2.44
N LEU A 130 7.73 -6.47 3.63
CA LEU A 130 8.03 -5.80 4.90
C LEU A 130 9.53 -5.80 5.22
N ALA A 131 10.31 -6.70 4.62
CA ALA A 131 11.76 -6.70 4.76
C ALA A 131 12.40 -5.40 4.22
N LEU A 132 11.74 -4.73 3.28
CA LEU A 132 12.21 -3.48 2.67
C LEU A 132 12.27 -2.29 3.65
N PHE A 133 11.63 -2.41 4.82
CA PHE A 133 11.69 -1.40 5.87
C PHE A 133 12.92 -1.52 6.77
N ASP A 134 13.59 -2.67 6.78
CA ASP A 134 14.78 -2.92 7.61
C ASP A 134 16.04 -2.33 6.94
N PRO A 135 16.64 -1.25 7.48
CA PRO A 135 17.87 -0.66 6.92
C PRO A 135 19.05 -1.63 6.84
N SER A 136 19.07 -2.64 7.70
CA SER A 136 20.15 -3.64 7.69
C SER A 136 20.08 -4.60 6.51
N ARG A 137 18.96 -4.57 5.77
CA ARG A 137 18.67 -5.40 4.60
C ARG A 137 18.55 -4.58 3.30
N ASP A 138 18.94 -3.31 3.30
CA ASP A 138 18.97 -2.50 2.08
C ASP A 138 19.77 -3.25 0.98
N GLY A 139 19.16 -3.47 -0.20
CA GLY A 139 19.69 -4.32 -1.27
C GLY A 139 18.91 -5.62 -1.48
N ILE A 140 18.18 -6.09 -0.46
CA ILE A 140 17.37 -7.32 -0.53
C ILE A 140 16.24 -7.23 -1.57
N GLU A 141 15.89 -6.04 -2.06
CA GLU A 141 14.91 -5.89 -3.13
C GLU A 141 15.37 -6.45 -4.48
N ALA A 142 16.68 -6.62 -4.67
CA ALA A 142 17.26 -7.02 -5.93
C ALA A 142 17.30 -8.56 -6.04
N PRO A 143 16.80 -9.16 -7.14
CA PRO A 143 16.74 -10.62 -7.27
C PRO A 143 18.12 -11.29 -7.44
N ASP A 144 19.18 -10.53 -7.67
CA ASP A 144 20.57 -10.98 -7.72
C ASP A 144 21.30 -10.91 -6.37
N ASP A 145 20.66 -10.39 -5.32
CA ASP A 145 21.18 -10.41 -3.96
C ASP A 145 21.17 -11.84 -3.35
N ASP A 146 22.25 -12.20 -2.64
CA ASP A 146 22.43 -13.54 -2.08
C ASP A 146 21.39 -13.85 -0.97
N GLU A 147 21.04 -12.86 -0.14
CA GLU A 147 20.03 -13.01 0.91
C GLU A 147 18.63 -13.12 0.31
N ASN A 148 18.31 -12.31 -0.70
CA ASN A 148 17.07 -12.43 -1.47
C ASN A 148 16.90 -13.85 -2.02
N GLN A 149 17.90 -14.38 -2.73
CA GLN A 149 17.84 -15.72 -3.33
C GLN A 149 17.70 -16.82 -2.27
N TYR A 150 18.37 -16.65 -1.12
CA TYR A 150 18.28 -17.59 -0.02
C TYR A 150 16.88 -17.62 0.61
N LEU A 151 16.26 -16.45 0.79
CA LEU A 151 14.94 -16.30 1.40
C LEU A 151 13.79 -16.52 0.41
N GLY A 152 14.03 -16.36 -0.89
CA GLY A 152 13.02 -16.47 -1.93
C GLY A 152 12.13 -15.23 -2.07
N VAL A 153 12.66 -14.05 -1.72
CA VAL A 153 11.91 -12.78 -1.65
C VAL A 153 11.37 -12.34 -3.03
N GLY A 154 12.14 -12.51 -4.10
CA GLY A 154 11.74 -12.11 -5.46
C GLY A 154 12.12 -10.67 -5.82
N ASP A 155 11.65 -10.16 -6.97
CA ASP A 155 12.05 -8.83 -7.47
C ASP A 155 11.16 -7.73 -6.90
N TYR A 156 11.67 -7.03 -5.88
CA TYR A 156 11.05 -5.84 -5.29
C TYR A 156 11.76 -4.55 -5.71
N THR A 157 12.59 -4.57 -6.75
CA THR A 157 13.17 -3.33 -7.30
C THR A 157 12.04 -2.39 -7.74
N PRO A 158 12.15 -1.06 -7.56
CA PRO A 158 11.05 -0.15 -7.89
C PRO A 158 10.50 -0.29 -9.31
N SER A 159 11.33 -0.71 -10.27
CA SER A 159 10.92 -1.01 -11.65
C SER A 159 9.96 -2.19 -11.78
N ALA A 160 10.02 -3.16 -10.86
CA ALA A 160 9.20 -4.36 -10.87
C ALA A 160 7.90 -4.22 -10.05
N TRP A 161 7.68 -3.12 -9.33
CA TRP A 161 6.57 -2.99 -8.37
C TRP A 161 5.16 -3.13 -8.97
N PHE A 162 5.02 -2.90 -10.27
CA PHE A 162 3.76 -3.02 -11.00
C PHE A 162 3.68 -4.27 -11.87
N THR A 163 4.71 -5.11 -11.84
CA THR A 163 4.73 -6.42 -12.48
C THR A 163 3.86 -7.37 -11.67
N PRO A 164 2.90 -8.08 -12.29
CA PRO A 164 2.11 -9.07 -11.60
C PRO A 164 2.98 -10.21 -11.05
N PHE A 165 2.64 -10.71 -9.87
CA PHE A 165 3.24 -11.94 -9.35
C PHE A 165 2.91 -13.14 -10.25
N ASP A 166 3.80 -14.13 -10.31
CA ASP A 166 3.71 -15.26 -11.25
C ASP A 166 2.41 -16.09 -11.09
N ASN A 167 1.87 -16.15 -9.87
CA ASN A 167 0.64 -16.86 -9.53
C ASN A 167 -0.62 -15.97 -9.62
N MET A 168 -0.49 -14.71 -10.05
CA MET A 168 -1.55 -13.71 -10.07
C MET A 168 -1.94 -13.29 -11.49
N SER A 169 -3.22 -12.97 -11.66
CA SER A 169 -3.69 -12.35 -12.91
C SER A 169 -3.47 -10.84 -12.88
N PRO A 170 -2.98 -10.22 -13.96
CA PRO A 170 -2.83 -8.77 -14.02
C PRO A 170 -4.17 -8.06 -13.89
N ARG A 171 -4.19 -6.93 -13.18
CA ARG A 171 -5.31 -5.98 -13.22
C ARG A 171 -5.45 -5.37 -14.62
N ASP A 172 -6.67 -4.95 -14.99
CA ASP A 172 -6.93 -4.34 -16.31
C ASP A 172 -5.99 -3.15 -16.56
N PRO A 173 -5.15 -3.17 -17.61
CA PRO A 173 -4.21 -2.09 -17.88
C PRO A 173 -4.91 -0.78 -18.31
N ARG A 174 -6.20 -0.84 -18.71
CA ARG A 174 -6.98 0.34 -19.14
C ARG A 174 -7.68 1.06 -18.01
N ARG A 175 -7.51 0.60 -16.76
CA ARG A 175 -8.13 1.24 -15.60
C ARG A 175 -7.63 2.69 -15.44
N PRO A 176 -8.54 3.64 -15.18
CA PRO A 176 -8.21 5.06 -15.19
C PRO A 176 -7.33 5.43 -13.99
N PHE A 177 -6.59 6.53 -14.12
CA PHE A 177 -6.08 7.27 -12.97
C PHE A 177 -7.11 8.29 -12.52
N ARG A 178 -7.07 8.67 -11.24
CA ARG A 178 -7.73 9.91 -10.79
C ARG A 178 -7.16 11.09 -11.59
N ARG A 179 -8.06 12.02 -11.92
CA ARG A 179 -7.71 13.24 -12.65
C ARG A 179 -6.94 14.16 -11.73
#